data_AF-A0A4R5J4G7-F1
#
_entry.id   AF-A0A4R5J4G7-F1
#
_cell.length_a   1.000
_cell.length_b   1.000
_cell.length_c   1.000
_cell.angle_alpha   90.00
_cell.angle_beta   90.00
_cell.angle_gamma   90.00
#
_symmetry.space_group_name_H-M   'P 1'
#
loop_
_entity.id
_entity.type
_entity.pdbx_description
1 polymer ?
#
loop_
_entity_poly.entity_id
_entity_poly.type
_entity_poly.pdbx_seq_one_letter_code
_entity_poly.pdbx_strand_id
1 'polypeptide(L)' 'MSPLPAPSPPPVVCYRNAAGQSWDGQGDMPDWLRRAVNAGQSKEFYRVG' A
#
# COMPACT_ATOMS: atom_id res chain seq x y z
N MET A 1 13.43 -1.12 -35.14
CA MET A 1 12.36 -1.65 -34.26
C MET A 1 12.40 -0.88 -32.96
N SER A 2 11.33 -0.17 -32.59
CA SER A 2 11.27 0.52 -31.30
C SER A 2 11.24 -0.53 -30.17
N PRO A 3 11.97 -0.34 -29.06
CA PRO A 3 11.82 -1.23 -27.91
C PRO A 3 10.39 -1.13 -27.39
N LEU A 4 9.77 -2.27 -27.12
CA LEU A 4 8.49 -2.34 -26.44
C LEU A 4 8.60 -1.59 -25.10
N PRO A 5 7.59 -0.81 -24.68
CA PRO A 5 7.57 -0.26 -23.34
C PRO A 5 7.67 -1.42 -22.34
N ALA A 6 8.59 -1.32 -21.38
CA ALA A 6 8.71 -2.31 -20.32
C ALA A 6 7.33 -2.46 -19.64
N PRO A 7 6.90 -3.68 -19.27
CA PRO A 7 5.70 -3.86 -18.49
C PRO A 7 5.82 -3.01 -17.22
N SER A 8 4.81 -2.20 -16.92
CA SER A 8 4.73 -1.49 -15.64
C SER A 8 5.00 -2.50 -14.53
N PRO A 9 5.89 -2.20 -13.56
CA PRO A 9 6.06 -3.09 -12.43
C PRO A 9 4.67 -3.36 -11.82
N PRO A 10 4.40 -4.59 -11.34
CA PRO A 10 3.13 -4.89 -10.70
C PRO A 10 2.88 -3.82 -9.64
N PRO A 11 1.64 -3.32 -9.49
CA PRO A 11 1.36 -2.25 -8.56
C PRO A 11 1.90 -2.69 -7.20
N VAL A 12 2.93 -1.99 -6.75
CA VAL A 12 3.46 -2.15 -5.39
C VAL A 12 2.26 -1.94 -4.49
N VAL A 13 1.95 -2.92 -3.66
CA VAL A 13 0.72 -2.91 -2.86
C VAL A 13 0.79 -1.73 -1.91
N CYS A 14 0.23 -0.60 -2.32
CA CYS A 14 0.24 0.61 -1.53
C CYS A 14 -0.97 0.57 -0.60
N TYR A 15 -0.77 0.92 0.66
CA TYR A 15 -1.80 1.18 1.63
C TYR A 15 -1.83 2.68 1.86
N ARG A 16 -3.00 3.31 1.95
CA ARG A 16 -3.13 4.75 2.22
C ARG A 16 -4.30 5.01 3.17
N ASN A 17 -4.10 5.89 4.13
CA ASN A 17 -5.15 6.33 5.04
C ASN A 17 -5.72 7.72 4.67
N ALA A 18 -6.78 8.11 5.37
CA ALA A 18 -7.44 9.41 5.18
C ALA A 18 -6.53 10.61 5.54
N ALA A 19 -5.51 10.40 6.38
CA ALA A 19 -4.51 11.42 6.70
C ALA A 19 -3.46 11.61 5.59
N GLY A 20 -3.55 10.84 4.50
CA GLY A 20 -2.60 10.90 3.38
C GLY A 20 -1.31 10.12 3.60
N GLN A 21 -1.19 9.37 4.70
CA GLN A 21 -0.05 8.50 4.94
C GLN A 21 -0.15 7.26 4.06
N SER A 22 0.96 6.86 3.44
CA SER A 22 1.04 5.67 2.61
C SER A 22 2.10 4.68 3.08
N TRP A 23 1.88 3.41 2.79
CA TRP A 23 2.82 2.32 3.06
C TRP A 23 2.81 1.35 1.90
N ASP A 24 3.97 1.05 1.33
CA ASP A 24 4.14 0.17 0.16
C ASP A 24 4.02 -1.34 0.49
N GLY A 25 3.67 -1.68 1.73
CA GLY A 25 3.53 -3.07 2.17
C GLY A 25 4.86 -3.75 2.49
N GLN A 26 5.99 -3.06 2.32
CA GLN A 26 7.32 -3.55 2.65
C GLN A 26 7.80 -3.01 4.00
N GLY A 27 8.56 -3.83 4.73
CA GLY A 27 9.14 -3.44 6.01
C GLY A 27 8.12 -3.43 7.16
N ASP A 28 8.39 -2.61 8.17
CA ASP A 28 7.58 -2.57 9.38
C ASP A 28 6.25 -1.84 9.17
N MET A 29 5.20 -2.37 9.78
CA MET A 29 3.86 -1.81 9.67
C MET A 29 3.81 -0.47 10.42
N PRO A 30 3.47 0.65 9.75
CA PRO A 30 3.48 1.95 10.38
C PRO A 30 2.41 2.04 11.47
N ASP A 31 2.64 2.92 12.46
CA ASP A 31 1.78 3.08 13.64
C ASP A 31 0.30 3.30 13.27
N TRP A 32 0.01 4.09 12.24
CA TRP A 32 -1.36 4.34 11.80
C TRP A 32 -2.09 3.05 11.35
N LEU A 33 -1.39 2.16 10.63
CA LEU A 33 -1.96 0.91 10.15
C LEU A 33 -2.03 -0.11 11.29
N ARG A 34 -1.02 -0.12 12.16
CA ARG A 34 -1.02 -0.92 13.38
C ARG A 34 -2.16 -0.57 14.31
N ARG A 35 -2.45 0.71 14.54
CA ARG A 35 -3.60 1.16 15.33
C ARG A 35 -4.92 0.74 14.70
N ALA A 36 -5.07 0.89 13.39
CA ALA A 36 -6.27 0.46 12.68
C ALA A 36 -6.53 -1.05 12.82
N VAL A 37 -5.48 -1.87 12.63
CA VAL A 37 -5.56 -3.32 12.79
C VAL A 37 -5.84 -3.71 14.25
N ASN A 38 -5.20 -3.06 15.23
CA ASN A 38 -5.50 -3.29 16.64
C ASN A 38 -6.93 -2.87 17.02
N ALA A 39 -7.50 -1.90 16.31
CA ALA A 39 -8.91 -1.51 16.46
C ALA A 39 -9.88 -2.46 15.72
N GLY A 40 -9.39 -3.53 15.10
CA GLY A 40 -10.19 -4.52 14.39
C GLY A 40 -10.43 -4.23 12.90
N GLN A 41 -9.81 -3.20 12.32
CA GLN A 41 -9.92 -2.94 10.89
C GLN A 41 -8.94 -3.80 10.08
N SER A 42 -9.40 -4.34 8.96
CA SER A 42 -8.50 -5.06 8.04
C SER A 42 -7.57 -4.08 7.32
N LYS A 43 -6.27 -4.40 7.27
CA LYS A 43 -5.29 -3.59 6.51
C LYS A 43 -5.67 -3.44 5.03
N GLU A 44 -6.38 -4.42 4.48
CA GLU A 44 -6.89 -4.41 3.11
C GLU A 44 -7.84 -3.24 2.82
N PHE A 45 -8.53 -2.72 3.85
CA PHE A 45 -9.36 -1.52 3.70
C PHE A 45 -8.54 -0.29 3.26
N TYR A 46 -7.28 -0.26 3.66
CA TYR A 46 -6.36 0.81 3.30
C TYR A 46 -5.63 0.53 1.99
N ARG A 47 -5.75 -0.66 1.41
CA ARG A 47 -5.05 -1.01 0.17
C ARG A 47 -5.59 -0.16 -0.98
N VAL A 48 -4.67 0.54 -1.64
CA VAL A 48 -4.85 1.25 -2.88
C VAL A 48 -4.37 0.34 -4.00
N GLY A 49 -5.31 -0.04 -4.88
CA GLY A 49 -5.05 -0.80 -6.11
C GLY A 49 -4.82 0.11 -7.31
#